data_AF-A0A939YRJ2-F1
#
_entry.id   AF-A0A939YRJ2-F1
#
_cell.length_a   1.000
_cell.length_b   1.000
_cell.length_c   1.000
_cell.angle_alpha   90.00
_cell.angle_beta   90.00
_cell.angle_gamma   90.00
#
_symmetry.space_group_name_H-M   'P 1'
#
loop_
_entity.id
_entity.type
_entity.pdbx_description
1 polymer ?
#
loop_
_entity_poly.entity_id
_entity_poly.type
_entity_poly.pdbx_seq_one_letter_code
_entity_poly.pdbx_strand_id
1 'polypeptide(L)'
;MQREIRRCRDHLVSIGTGVSLFGIWTVIRIIMGFILEREYVMEEIQKGTDEDQRLVIAVLCFLIAVFLLMILGIHLYIGMSARREGLGGKKGNGYLIVTALFILFYCFGITAEIVLYDKAFKGISDGIVTVFIDITMLVTLAELMFNAVRVRKLSRQLTETGCENAG
;
A
#
# COMPACT_ATOMS: atom_id res chain seq x y z
N MET A 1 27.49 -0.13 -15.73
CA MET A 1 27.16 -1.19 -14.75
C MET A 1 27.13 -0.71 -13.28
N GLN A 2 28.25 -0.38 -12.61
CA GLN A 2 28.21 0.02 -11.17
C GLN A 2 27.33 1.26 -10.91
N ARG A 3 27.39 2.28 -11.79
CA ARG A 3 26.52 3.48 -11.71
C ARG A 3 25.03 3.14 -11.86
N GLU A 4 24.68 2.17 -12.69
CA GLU A 4 23.28 1.80 -12.96
C GLU A 4 22.66 1.05 -11.78
N ILE A 5 23.44 0.19 -11.12
CA ILE A 5 23.01 -0.50 -9.90
C ILE A 5 22.79 0.48 -8.76
N ARG A 6 23.70 1.45 -8.59
CA ARG A 6 23.53 2.51 -7.61
C ARG A 6 22.25 3.31 -7.87
N ARG A 7 22.00 3.71 -9.13
CA ARG A 7 20.76 4.40 -9.51
C ARG A 7 19.50 3.59 -9.22
N CYS A 8 19.49 2.28 -9.53
CA CYS A 8 18.33 1.42 -9.24
C CYS A 8 18.09 1.28 -7.73
N ARG A 9 19.16 1.21 -6.93
CA ARG A 9 19.10 1.16 -5.47
C ARG A 9 18.55 2.43 -4.86
N ASP A 10 19.07 3.58 -5.28
CA ASP A 10 18.60 4.89 -4.82
C ASP A 10 17.12 5.09 -5.18
N HIS A 11 16.71 4.64 -6.38
CA HIS A 11 15.31 4.63 -6.80
C HIS A 11 14.43 3.72 -5.94
N LEU A 12 14.91 2.51 -5.61
CA LEU A 12 14.20 1.57 -4.76
C LEU A 12 14.03 2.11 -3.32
N VAL A 13 15.02 2.84 -2.80
CA VAL A 13 14.92 3.55 -1.51
C VAL A 13 13.86 4.64 -1.56
N SER A 14 13.84 5.43 -2.63
CA SER A 14 12.86 6.50 -2.83
C SER A 14 11.44 5.95 -2.93
N ILE A 15 11.21 4.95 -3.80
CA ILE A 15 9.90 4.31 -3.96
C ILE A 15 9.45 3.62 -2.66
N GLY A 16 10.35 2.88 -1.98
CA GLY A 16 10.00 2.23 -0.71
C GLY A 16 9.58 3.23 0.38
N THR A 17 10.18 4.42 0.37
CA THR A 17 9.76 5.53 1.23
C THR A 17 8.40 6.06 0.80
N GLY A 18 8.17 6.24 -0.50
CA GLY A 18 6.87 6.62 -1.07
C GLY A 18 5.74 5.67 -0.66
N VAL A 19 5.93 4.36 -0.80
CA VAL A 19 4.97 3.32 -0.36
C VAL A 19 4.65 3.43 1.13
N SER A 20 5.65 3.73 1.97
CA SER A 20 5.43 3.91 3.40
C SER A 20 4.59 5.16 3.70
N LEU A 21 4.87 6.27 3.00
CA LEU A 21 4.10 7.51 3.11
C LEU A 21 2.67 7.35 2.60
N PHE A 22 2.48 6.60 1.51
CA PHE A 22 1.13 6.26 1.02
C PHE A 22 0.34 5.45 2.04
N GLY A 23 0.97 4.47 2.72
CA GLY A 23 0.30 3.74 3.80
C GLY A 23 -0.18 4.67 4.93
N ILE A 24 0.66 5.63 5.33
CA ILE A 24 0.29 6.65 6.31
C ILE A 24 -0.84 7.54 5.79
N TRP A 25 -0.76 7.97 4.53
CA TRP A 25 -1.79 8.78 3.87
C TRP A 25 -3.15 8.07 3.84
N THR A 26 -3.18 6.78 3.50
CA THR A 26 -4.41 5.97 3.53
C THR A 26 -5.05 5.96 4.91
N VAL A 27 -4.26 5.82 5.97
CA VAL A 27 -4.78 5.89 7.35
C VAL A 27 -5.32 7.28 7.68
N ILE A 28 -4.59 8.34 7.32
CA ILE A 28 -5.05 9.72 7.53
C ILE A 28 -6.39 9.96 6.82
N ARG A 29 -6.50 9.57 5.55
CA ARG A 29 -7.72 9.72 4.75
C ARG A 29 -8.91 9.02 5.40
N ILE A 30 -8.70 7.82 5.93
CA ILE A 30 -9.78 7.06 6.55
C ILE A 30 -10.18 7.67 7.89
N ILE A 31 -9.21 8.13 8.70
CA ILE A 31 -9.49 8.89 9.92
C ILE A 31 -10.28 10.17 9.60
N MET A 32 -9.91 10.90 8.53
CA MET A 32 -10.66 12.07 8.08
C MET A 32 -12.10 11.71 7.70
N GLY A 33 -12.31 10.61 6.97
CA GLY A 33 -13.65 10.09 6.67
C GLY A 33 -14.45 9.82 7.94
N PHE A 34 -13.86 9.14 8.92
CA PHE A 34 -14.51 8.89 10.22
C PHE A 34 -14.84 10.16 11.00
N ILE A 35 -13.98 11.18 10.96
CA ILE A 35 -14.23 12.46 11.65
C ILE A 35 -15.37 13.23 10.97
N LEU A 36 -15.37 13.28 9.63
CA LEU A 36 -16.39 13.98 8.85
C LEU A 36 -17.77 13.30 8.96
N GLU A 37 -17.80 11.97 9.01
CA GLU A 37 -19.03 11.19 9.15
C GLU A 37 -19.37 10.88 10.62
N ARG A 38 -18.62 11.44 11.58
CA ARG A 38 -18.79 11.18 13.02
C ARG A 38 -20.22 11.46 13.48
N GLU A 39 -20.81 12.54 13.01
CA GLU A 39 -22.18 12.92 13.40
C GLU A 39 -23.19 11.87 12.94
N TYR A 40 -23.06 11.37 11.71
CA TYR A 40 -23.91 10.31 11.18
C TYR A 40 -23.73 9.00 11.95
N VAL A 41 -22.49 8.59 12.23
CA VAL A 41 -22.21 7.38 13.00
C VAL A 41 -22.75 7.49 14.43
N MET A 42 -22.57 8.64 15.08
CA MET A 42 -23.07 8.85 16.44
C MET A 42 -24.59 8.94 16.49
N GLU A 43 -25.21 9.57 15.50
CA GLU A 43 -26.66 9.61 15.37
C GLU A 43 -27.23 8.21 15.20
N GLU A 44 -26.61 7.35 14.40
CA GLU A 44 -27.08 5.97 14.19
C GLU A 44 -26.84 5.07 15.40
N ILE A 45 -25.76 5.28 16.15
CA ILE A 45 -25.54 4.63 17.46
C ILE A 45 -26.61 5.08 18.48
N GLN A 46 -26.97 6.37 18.49
CA GLN A 46 -27.96 6.90 19.42
C GLN A 46 -29.39 6.47 19.06
N LYS A 47 -29.72 6.41 17.77
CA LYS A 47 -31.00 5.94 17.23
C LYS A 47 -31.20 4.43 17.36
N GLY A 48 -30.12 3.66 17.48
CA GLY A 48 -30.20 2.25 17.86
C GLY A 48 -30.90 2.13 19.21
N THR A 49 -32.19 1.76 19.19
CA THR A 49 -33.05 1.64 20.37
C THR A 49 -32.76 0.38 21.18
N ASP A 50 -32.07 -0.61 20.59
CA ASP A 50 -31.63 -1.83 21.25
C ASP A 50 -30.13 -1.80 21.60
N GLU A 51 -29.78 -2.27 22.80
CA GLU A 51 -28.38 -2.44 23.23
C GLU A 51 -27.59 -3.33 22.25
N ASP A 52 -28.26 -4.32 21.65
CA ASP A 52 -27.67 -5.23 20.67
C ASP A 52 -27.20 -4.49 19.41
N GLN A 53 -27.95 -3.51 18.92
CA GLN A 53 -27.59 -2.76 17.72
C GLN A 53 -26.35 -1.88 17.96
N ARG A 54 -26.23 -1.29 19.16
CA ARG A 54 -25.05 -0.50 19.55
C ARG A 54 -23.81 -1.37 19.64
N LEU A 55 -23.93 -2.57 20.20
CA LEU A 55 -22.84 -3.52 20.29
C LEU A 55 -22.36 -3.97 18.90
N VAL A 56 -23.28 -4.26 17.97
CA VAL A 56 -22.94 -4.62 16.59
C VAL A 56 -22.15 -3.51 15.90
N ILE A 57 -22.60 -2.25 15.99
CA ILE A 57 -21.89 -1.11 15.38
C ILE A 57 -20.50 -0.94 16.00
N ALA A 58 -20.38 -1.03 17.33
CA ALA A 58 -19.10 -0.92 18.01
C ALA A 58 -18.10 -2.02 17.59
N VAL A 59 -18.57 -3.27 17.47
CA VAL A 59 -17.76 -4.40 16.98
C VAL A 59 -17.34 -4.16 15.53
N LEU A 60 -18.23 -3.67 14.67
CA LEU A 60 -17.90 -3.37 13.28
C LEU A 60 -16.82 -2.27 13.18
N CYS A 61 -16.95 -1.18 13.93
CA CYS A 61 -15.93 -0.13 13.99
C CYS A 61 -14.58 -0.67 14.48
N PHE A 62 -14.58 -1.54 15.49
CA PHE A 62 -13.36 -2.18 15.97
C PHE A 62 -12.71 -3.06 14.90
N LEU A 63 -13.49 -3.87 14.19
CA LEU A 63 -12.99 -4.71 13.09
C LEU A 63 -12.40 -3.87 11.96
N ILE A 64 -13.05 -2.76 11.59
CA ILE A 64 -12.52 -1.82 10.61
C ILE A 64 -11.17 -1.27 11.09
N ALA A 65 -11.07 -0.79 12.33
CA ALA A 65 -9.82 -0.26 12.88
C ALA A 65 -8.68 -1.28 12.85
N VAL A 66 -8.94 -2.54 13.22
CA VAL A 66 -7.95 -3.64 13.14
C VAL A 66 -7.51 -3.88 11.70
N PHE A 67 -8.45 -3.88 10.74
CA PHE A 67 -8.15 -4.04 9.33
C PHE A 67 -7.28 -2.90 8.78
N LEU A 68 -7.52 -1.65 9.21
CA LEU A 68 -6.68 -0.51 8.84
C LEU A 68 -5.25 -0.62 9.35
N LEU A 69 -5.08 -1.04 10.60
CA LEU A 69 -3.76 -1.29 11.17
C LEU A 69 -3.02 -2.39 10.42
N MET A 70 -3.73 -3.43 9.98
CA MET A 70 -3.17 -4.49 9.14
C MET A 70 -2.71 -3.94 7.78
N ILE A 71 -3.54 -3.14 7.11
CA ILE A 71 -3.19 -2.48 5.83
C ILE A 71 -1.95 -1.61 5.99
N LEU A 72 -1.90 -0.77 7.04
CA LEU A 72 -0.74 0.06 7.33
C LEU A 72 0.51 -0.79 7.59
N GLY A 73 0.37 -1.87 8.36
CA GLY A 73 1.45 -2.81 8.64
C GLY A 73 2.03 -3.43 7.36
N ILE A 74 1.18 -3.79 6.40
CA ILE A 74 1.60 -4.31 5.08
C ILE A 74 2.36 -3.25 4.29
N HIS A 75 1.85 -2.02 4.22
CA HIS A 75 2.53 -0.90 3.54
C HIS A 75 3.92 -0.63 4.11
N LEU A 76 4.01 -0.53 5.44
CA LEU A 76 5.28 -0.31 6.14
C LEU A 76 6.22 -1.50 5.92
N TYR A 77 5.72 -2.74 5.97
CA TYR A 77 6.53 -3.92 5.72
C TYR A 77 7.13 -3.93 4.31
N ILE A 78 6.33 -3.64 3.28
CA ILE A 78 6.78 -3.55 1.88
C ILE A 78 7.79 -2.40 1.74
N GLY A 79 7.42 -1.20 2.19
CA GLY A 79 8.23 0.01 2.04
C GLY A 79 9.58 -0.08 2.78
N MET A 80 9.58 -0.53 4.03
CA MET A 80 10.81 -0.73 4.81
C MET A 80 11.67 -1.85 4.24
N SER A 81 11.07 -2.93 3.72
CA SER A 81 11.83 -4.02 3.11
C SER A 81 12.49 -3.58 1.79
N ALA A 82 11.76 -2.85 0.93
CA ALA A 82 12.31 -2.28 -0.29
C ALA A 82 13.41 -1.26 0.00
N ARG A 83 13.21 -0.37 0.98
CA ARG A 83 14.25 0.57 1.43
C ARG A 83 15.49 -0.15 1.93
N ARG A 84 15.34 -1.20 2.74
CA ARG A 84 16.47 -1.99 3.25
C ARG A 84 17.21 -2.71 2.12
N GLU A 85 16.51 -3.22 1.11
CA GLU A 85 17.11 -3.82 -0.07
C GLU A 85 17.87 -2.79 -0.92
N GLY A 86 17.29 -1.60 -1.12
CA GLY A 86 17.96 -0.49 -1.80
C GLY A 86 19.25 -0.06 -1.11
N LEU A 87 19.25 0.03 0.22
CA LEU A 87 20.45 0.32 1.02
C LEU A 87 21.48 -0.83 1.05
N GLY A 88 21.14 -1.99 0.49
CA GLY A 88 22.04 -3.13 0.37
C GLY A 88 21.96 -4.19 1.44
N GLY A 89 20.93 -4.15 2.27
CA GLY A 89 20.56 -5.30 3.08
C GLY A 89 20.09 -6.45 2.19
N LYS A 90 20.50 -7.68 2.54
CA LYS A 90 19.92 -8.89 1.95
C LYS A 90 18.48 -9.03 2.45
N LYS A 91 17.51 -9.11 1.53
CA LYS A 91 16.11 -9.38 1.82
C LYS A 91 15.64 -10.54 0.94
N GLY A 92 14.81 -11.41 1.51
CA GLY A 92 14.23 -12.55 0.80
C GLY A 92 13.14 -12.13 -0.20
N ASN A 93 12.58 -13.10 -0.90
CA ASN A 93 11.49 -12.88 -1.87
C ASN A 93 10.14 -12.58 -1.19
N GLY A 94 10.03 -12.75 0.13
CA GLY A 94 8.77 -12.64 0.87
C GLY A 94 8.03 -11.33 0.63
N TYR A 95 8.71 -10.18 0.72
CA TYR A 95 8.03 -8.90 0.51
C TYR A 95 7.61 -8.68 -0.94
N LEU A 96 8.29 -9.28 -1.94
CA LEU A 96 7.86 -9.22 -3.34
C LEU A 96 6.57 -10.02 -3.56
N ILE A 97 6.45 -11.18 -2.91
CA ILE A 97 5.21 -11.97 -2.95
C ILE A 97 4.07 -11.17 -2.31
N VAL A 98 4.32 -10.55 -1.15
CA VAL A 98 3.35 -9.67 -0.50
C VAL A 98 2.98 -8.48 -1.41
N THR A 99 3.96 -7.81 -2.03
CA THR A 99 3.70 -6.74 -3.01
C THR A 99 2.83 -7.22 -4.17
N ALA A 100 3.12 -8.39 -4.74
CA ALA A 100 2.35 -8.94 -5.86
C ALA A 100 0.89 -9.24 -5.47
N LEU A 101 0.68 -9.87 -4.30
CA LEU A 101 -0.67 -10.08 -3.77
C LEU A 101 -1.39 -8.75 -3.54
N PHE A 102 -0.67 -7.75 -3.01
CA PHE A 102 -1.24 -6.45 -2.69
C PHE A 102 -1.63 -5.67 -3.95
N ILE A 103 -0.86 -5.77 -5.04
CA ILE A 103 -1.24 -5.26 -6.36
C ILE A 103 -2.57 -5.87 -6.83
N LEU A 104 -2.76 -7.18 -6.67
CA LEU A 104 -4.02 -7.85 -7.04
C LEU A 104 -5.20 -7.33 -6.20
N PHE A 105 -4.99 -7.15 -4.89
CA PHE A 105 -6.00 -6.55 -4.01
C PHE A 105 -6.37 -5.12 -4.44
N TYR A 106 -5.39 -4.30 -4.81
CA TYR A 106 -5.65 -2.95 -5.34
C TYR A 106 -6.42 -2.98 -6.67
N CYS A 107 -6.07 -3.87 -7.60
CA CYS A 107 -6.82 -4.02 -8.85
C CYS A 107 -8.29 -4.39 -8.58
N PHE A 108 -8.53 -5.30 -7.63
CA PHE A 108 -9.89 -5.68 -7.23
C PHE A 108 -10.63 -4.51 -6.58
N GLY A 109 -9.96 -3.78 -5.68
CA GLY A 109 -10.50 -2.58 -5.02
C GLY A 109 -10.93 -1.51 -6.01
N ILE A 110 -10.05 -1.14 -6.94
CA ILE A 110 -10.35 -0.16 -8.00
C ILE A 110 -11.52 -0.63 -8.86
N THR A 111 -11.57 -1.91 -9.24
CA THR A 111 -12.67 -2.46 -10.05
C THR A 111 -13.99 -2.40 -9.28
N ALA A 112 -13.98 -2.73 -7.99
CA ALA A 112 -15.16 -2.66 -7.13
C ALA A 112 -15.65 -1.21 -6.97
N GLU A 113 -14.74 -0.25 -6.79
CA GLU A 113 -15.07 1.19 -6.73
C GLU A 113 -15.71 1.68 -8.03
N ILE A 114 -15.17 1.30 -9.19
CA ILE A 114 -15.72 1.68 -10.50
C ILE A 114 -17.12 1.09 -10.70
N VAL A 115 -17.34 -0.18 -10.32
CA VAL A 115 -18.65 -0.85 -10.47
C VAL A 115 -19.69 -0.27 -9.50
N LEU A 116 -19.27 0.13 -8.29
CA LEU A 116 -20.15 0.72 -7.28
C LEU A 116 -20.27 2.25 -7.39
N TYR A 117 -19.60 2.85 -8.39
CA TYR A 117 -19.49 4.30 -8.54
C TYR A 117 -20.86 4.99 -8.58
N ASP A 118 -21.84 4.39 -9.27
CA ASP A 118 -23.21 4.91 -9.38
C ASP A 118 -23.99 4.95 -8.05
N LYS A 119 -23.57 4.18 -7.03
CA LYS A 119 -24.29 4.06 -5.75
C LYS A 119 -23.61 4.77 -4.58
N ALA A 120 -22.30 4.97 -4.65
CA ALA A 120 -21.50 5.40 -3.50
C ALA A 120 -21.07 6.87 -3.52
N PHE A 121 -20.92 7.49 -4.70
CA PHE A 121 -20.37 8.85 -4.77
C PHE A 121 -21.45 9.91 -4.87
N LYS A 122 -21.60 10.70 -3.80
CA LYS A 122 -22.45 11.89 -3.76
C LYS A 122 -21.91 13.06 -4.61
N GLY A 123 -20.69 12.96 -5.15
CA GLY A 123 -20.08 13.99 -6.00
C GLY A 123 -19.03 13.43 -6.96
N ILE A 124 -19.07 13.88 -8.22
CA ILE A 124 -18.16 13.45 -9.30
C ILE A 124 -16.69 13.78 -8.99
N SER A 125 -16.41 14.87 -8.27
CA SER A 125 -15.04 15.31 -7.96
C SER A 125 -14.30 14.34 -7.04
N ASP A 126 -14.94 13.88 -5.98
CA ASP A 126 -14.25 13.18 -4.89
C ASP A 126 -13.96 11.72 -5.26
N GLY A 127 -14.84 11.11 -6.05
CA GLY A 127 -14.64 9.76 -6.59
C GLY A 127 -13.51 9.71 -7.59
N ILE A 128 -13.40 10.71 -8.47
CA ILE A 128 -12.30 10.78 -9.43
C ILE A 128 -10.95 10.90 -8.70
N VAL A 129 -10.83 11.83 -7.73
CA VAL A 129 -9.59 12.03 -6.96
C VAL A 129 -9.16 10.75 -6.23
N THR A 130 -10.12 10.03 -5.66
CA THR A 130 -9.91 8.73 -5.01
C THR A 130 -9.26 7.73 -5.96
N VAL A 131 -9.89 7.47 -7.09
CA VAL A 131 -9.43 6.50 -8.08
C VAL A 131 -8.04 6.88 -8.61
N PHE A 132 -7.75 8.17 -8.81
CA PHE A 132 -6.42 8.62 -9.22
C PHE A 132 -5.34 8.32 -8.18
N ILE A 133 -5.62 8.51 -6.89
CA ILE A 133 -4.68 8.17 -5.82
C ILE A 133 -4.41 6.66 -5.81
N ASP A 134 -5.46 5.85 -5.96
CA ASP A 134 -5.33 4.38 -5.93
C ASP A 134 -4.59 3.85 -7.16
N ILE A 135 -4.81 4.43 -8.35
CA ILE A 135 -4.01 4.13 -9.56
C ILE A 135 -2.54 4.53 -9.35
N THR A 136 -2.28 5.70 -8.75
CA THR A 136 -0.92 6.16 -8.47
C THR A 136 -0.20 5.19 -7.53
N MET A 137 -0.92 4.68 -6.54
CA MET A 137 -0.40 3.68 -5.62
C MET A 137 -0.09 2.35 -6.32
N LEU A 138 -0.99 1.89 -7.19
CA LEU A 138 -0.79 0.69 -8.01
C LEU A 138 0.46 0.79 -8.89
N VAL A 139 0.64 1.93 -9.57
CA VAL A 139 1.84 2.21 -10.39
C VAL A 139 3.10 2.21 -9.52
N THR A 140 3.05 2.86 -8.35
CA THR A 140 4.17 2.91 -7.40
C THR A 140 4.58 1.50 -6.92
N LEU A 141 3.62 0.63 -6.61
CA LEU A 141 3.87 -0.76 -6.23
C LEU A 141 4.46 -1.57 -7.39
N ALA A 142 3.96 -1.38 -8.61
CA ALA A 142 4.51 -2.04 -9.80
C ALA A 142 5.96 -1.61 -10.05
N GLU A 143 6.25 -0.31 -10.00
CA GLU A 143 7.62 0.21 -10.14
C GLU A 143 8.56 -0.31 -9.05
N LEU A 144 8.09 -0.41 -7.81
CA LEU A 144 8.85 -1.03 -6.72
C LEU A 144 9.25 -2.46 -7.09
N MET A 145 8.29 -3.26 -7.55
CA MET A 145 8.51 -4.65 -7.93
C MET A 145 9.50 -4.78 -9.10
N PHE A 146 9.33 -3.98 -10.17
CA PHE A 146 10.25 -3.99 -11.31
C PHE A 146 11.68 -3.61 -10.91
N ASN A 147 11.84 -2.55 -10.10
CA ASN A 147 13.16 -2.11 -9.65
C ASN A 147 13.82 -3.14 -8.73
N ALA A 148 13.08 -3.78 -7.84
CA ALA A 148 13.61 -4.84 -6.98
C ALA A 148 14.11 -6.04 -7.80
N VAL A 149 13.33 -6.53 -8.77
CA VAL A 149 13.75 -7.62 -9.66
C VAL A 149 14.99 -7.23 -10.47
N ARG A 150 15.03 -5.99 -10.98
CA ARG A 150 16.19 -5.48 -11.73
C ARG A 150 17.45 -5.40 -10.87
N VAL A 151 17.36 -4.91 -9.63
CA VAL A 151 18.48 -4.86 -8.68
C VAL A 151 19.04 -6.25 -8.42
N ARG A 152 18.18 -7.26 -8.25
CA ARG A 152 18.59 -8.65 -8.02
C ARG A 152 19.29 -9.25 -9.24
N LYS A 153 18.72 -9.04 -10.44
CA LYS A 153 19.33 -9.53 -11.69
C LYS A 153 20.72 -8.93 -11.91
N LEU A 154 20.87 -7.62 -11.74
CA LEU A 154 22.15 -6.93 -11.90
C LEU A 154 23.17 -7.31 -10.82
N SER A 155 22.73 -7.50 -9.58
CA SER A 155 23.62 -7.92 -8.48
C SER A 155 24.17 -9.33 -8.70
N ARG A 156 23.36 -10.22 -9.28
CA ARG A 156 23.80 -11.58 -9.66
C ARG A 156 24.86 -11.54 -10.76
N GLN A 157 24.63 -10.76 -11.82
CA GLN A 157 25.59 -10.61 -12.93
C GLN A 157 26.95 -10.09 -12.47
N LEU A 158 26.98 -9.08 -11.58
CA LEU A 158 28.24 -8.59 -11.03
C LEU A 158 29.02 -9.66 -10.23
N THR A 159 28.30 -10.55 -9.55
CA THR A 159 28.93 -11.62 -8.76
C THR A 159 29.55 -12.67 -9.68
N GLU A 160 28.88 -13.00 -10.78
CA GLU A 160 29.36 -13.96 -11.78
C GLU A 160 30.62 -13.42 -12.51
N THR A 161 30.63 -12.17 -12.98
CA THR A 161 31.80 -11.57 -13.66
C THR A 161 32.98 -11.30 -12.72
N GLY A 162 32.73 -11.10 -11.43
CA GLY A 162 33.79 -10.92 -10.43
C GLY A 162 34.59 -12.19 -10.15
N CYS A 163 33.95 -13.37 -10.25
CA CYS A 163 34.62 -14.66 -10.12
C CYS A 163 35.44 -15.03 -11.37
N GLU A 164 35.00 -14.60 -12.55
CA GLU A 164 35.65 -14.92 -13.83
C GLU A 164 37.00 -14.19 -14.01
N ASN A 165 37.16 -13.00 -13.41
CA ASN A 165 38.41 -12.24 -13.42
C ASN A 165 39.39 -12.61 -12.29
N ALA A 166 39.04 -13.56 -11.43
CA ALA A 166 39.83 -13.95 -10.26
C ALA A 166 40.47 -15.36 -10.38
N GLY A 167 40.24 -16.06 -11.50
CA GLY A 167 40.88 -17.33 -11.85
C GLY A 167 41.88 -17.15 -12.98
#